data_AF-A0A7Z8VRZ6-F1
#
_entry.id   AF-A0A7Z8VRZ6-F1
#
_cell.length_a   1.000
_cell.length_b   1.000
_cell.length_c   1.000
_cell.angle_alpha   90.00
_cell.angle_beta   90.00
_cell.angle_gamma   90.00
#
_symmetry.space_group_name_H-M   'P 1'
#
loop_
_entity.id
_entity.type
_entity.pdbx_description
1 polymer ?
#
loop_
_entity_poly.entity_id
_entity_poly.type
_entity_poly.pdbx_seq_one_letter_code
_entity_poly.pdbx_strand_id
1 'polypeptide(L)' 'MIVVDRNTTFIGTFNLDPRSVDINTEVGLLIDSPELAEQVIAYMNIGTRPSDSYRLELEKDDKDQARHATSRNSGT' A
#
# COMPACT_ATOMS: atom_id res chain seq x y z
N MET A 1 -1.18 -5.42 5.73
CA MET A 1 -1.61 -4.53 6.84
C MET A 1 -2.54 -3.47 6.28
N ILE A 2 -3.63 -3.18 6.98
CA ILE A 2 -4.67 -2.23 6.53
C ILE A 2 -5.11 -1.39 7.74
N VAL A 3 -5.35 -0.10 7.52
CA VAL A 3 -6.01 0.79 8.50
C VAL A 3 -7.30 1.31 7.89
N VAL A 4 -8.40 1.20 8.62
CA VAL A 4 -9.75 1.63 8.20
C VAL A 4 -10.19 2.78 9.09
N ASP A 5 -10.64 3.87 8.46
CA ASP A 5 -11.18 5.08 9.09
C ASP A 5 -10.31 5.68 10.21
N ARG A 6 -8.99 5.40 10.18
CA ARG A 6 -8.02 5.78 11.23
C ARG A 6 -8.39 5.26 12.63
N ASN A 7 -9.18 4.19 12.71
CA ASN A 7 -9.66 3.63 13.99
C ASN A 7 -9.31 2.16 14.15
N THR A 8 -9.47 1.37 13.09
CA THR A 8 -9.30 -0.08 13.15
C THR A 8 -8.12 -0.51 12.30
N THR A 9 -7.26 -1.36 12.85
CA THR A 9 -6.10 -1.90 12.15
C THR A 9 -6.21 -3.41 11.98
N PHE A 10 -5.95 -3.89 10.77
CA PHE A 10 -5.71 -5.30 10.50
C PHE A 10 -4.21 -5.55 10.27
N ILE A 11 -3.63 -6.44 11.08
CA ILE A 11 -2.24 -6.89 10.96
C ILE A 11 -2.25 -8.41 10.73
N GLY A 12 -1.66 -8.87 9.64
CA GLY A 12 -1.66 -10.29 9.31
C GLY A 12 -0.81 -10.60 8.08
N THR A 13 -0.79 -11.89 7.72
CA THR A 13 -0.02 -12.44 6.60
C THR A 13 -0.70 -12.25 5.23
N PHE A 14 -1.96 -11.81 5.24
CA PHE A 14 -2.78 -11.66 4.03
C PHE A 14 -2.26 -10.55 3.12
N ASN A 15 -1.95 -10.90 1.87
CA ASN A 15 -1.35 -9.99 0.88
C ASN A 15 -2.34 -9.34 -0.08
N LEU A 16 -3.66 -9.54 0.09
CA LEU A 16 -4.71 -9.07 -0.84
C LEU A 16 -4.60 -9.65 -2.26
N ASP A 17 -4.10 -10.88 -2.38
CA ASP A 17 -4.05 -11.62 -3.64
C ASP A 17 -4.93 -12.89 -3.60
N PRO A 18 -5.37 -13.44 -4.74
CA PRO A 18 -6.25 -14.61 -4.79
C PRO A 18 -5.70 -15.84 -4.07
N ARG A 19 -4.36 -16.01 -4.00
CA ARG A 19 -3.79 -17.19 -3.32
C ARG A 19 -3.97 -17.08 -1.81
N SER A 20 -3.86 -15.87 -1.24
CA SER A 20 -4.17 -15.63 0.18
C SER A 20 -5.63 -15.89 0.50
N VAL A 21 -6.54 -15.75 -0.47
CA VAL A 21 -7.97 -16.06 -0.29
C VAL A 21 -8.21 -17.56 -0.36
N ASP A 22 -7.66 -18.23 -1.37
CA ASP A 22 -8.12 -19.56 -1.77
C ASP A 22 -7.20 -20.70 -1.33
N ILE A 23 -5.92 -20.43 -1.07
CA ILE A 23 -4.89 -21.48 -0.95
C ILE A 23 -4.12 -21.40 0.37
N ASN A 24 -3.69 -20.21 0.79
CA ASN A 24 -2.86 -20.08 1.98
C ASN A 24 -3.72 -20.14 3.25
N THR A 25 -3.19 -20.76 4.29
CA THR A 25 -3.67 -20.51 5.65
C THR A 25 -3.12 -19.18 6.11
N GLU A 26 -4.02 -18.25 6.42
CA GLU A 26 -3.67 -16.89 6.83
C GLU A 26 -3.94 -16.69 8.31
N VAL A 27 -3.18 -15.80 8.95
CA VAL A 27 -3.42 -15.37 10.34
C VAL A 27 -3.41 -13.85 10.40
N GLY A 28 -4.29 -13.30 11.24
CA GLY A 28 -4.32 -11.87 11.46
C GLY A 28 -5.05 -11.47 12.73
N LEU A 29 -4.79 -10.24 13.14
CA LEU A 29 -5.42 -9.56 14.26
C LEU A 29 -6.20 -8.37 13.70
N LEU A 30 -7.46 -8.27 14.12
CA LEU A 30 -8.29 -7.07 13.93
C LEU A 30 -8.34 -6.33 15.26
N ILE A 31 -7.80 -5.11 15.28
CA ILE A 31 -7.60 -4.34 16.50
C ILE A 31 -8.36 -3.02 16.37
N ASP A 32 -9.29 -2.79 17.28
CA ASP A 32 -10.04 -1.53 17.42
C ASP A 32 -9.29 -0.62 18.42
N SER A 33 -8.49 0.31 17.89
CA SER A 33 -7.72 1.27 18.68
C SER A 33 -7.25 2.40 17.76
N PRO A 34 -7.83 3.61 17.91
CA PRO A 34 -7.35 4.80 17.20
C PRO A 34 -5.85 5.07 17.42
N GLU A 35 -5.35 4.80 18.63
CA GLU A 35 -3.96 5.05 18.99
C GLU A 35 -3.00 4.16 18.18
N LEU A 36 -3.33 2.87 18.06
CA LEU A 36 -2.54 1.95 17.24
C LEU A 36 -2.67 2.31 15.75
N ALA A 37 -3.88 2.66 15.29
CA ALA A 37 -4.12 3.06 13.91
C ALA A 37 -3.24 4.25 13.50
N GLU A 38 -3.13 5.28 14.34
CA GLU A 38 -2.28 6.44 14.09
C GLU A 38 -0.79 6.09 14.10
N GLN A 39 -0.33 5.20 15.00
CA GLN A 39 1.06 4.72 14.99
C GLN A 39 1.40 3.98 13.69
N VAL A 40 0.48 3.14 13.22
CA VAL A 40 0.64 2.41 11.96
C VAL A 40 0.65 3.35 10.75
N ILE A 41 -0.23 4.35 10.72
CA ILE A 41 -0.23 5.39 9.67
C ILE A 41 1.09 6.15 9.66
N ALA A 42 1.59 6.56 10.83
CA ALA A 42 2.88 7.25 10.95
C ALA A 42 4.03 6.41 10.39
N TYR A 43 4.04 5.10 10.69
CA TYR A 43 5.02 4.17 10.13
C TYR A 43 4.89 4.02 8.60
N MET A 44 3.67 3.86 8.08
CA MET A 44 3.43 3.77 6.63
C MET A 44 3.90 5.02 5.89
N ASN A 45 3.68 6.21 6.45
CA ASN A 45 4.10 7.48 5.85
C ASN A 45 5.61 7.54 5.60
N ILE A 46 6.42 6.89 6.44
CA ILE A 46 7.87 6.78 6.24
C ILE A 46 8.16 5.92 5.00
N GLY A 47 7.54 4.74 4.91
CA GLY A 47 7.75 3.80 3.80
C GLY A 47 7.19 4.28 2.46
N THR A 48 6.21 5.19 2.48
CA THR A 48 5.60 5.78 1.28
C THR A 48 6.16 7.16 0.93
N ARG A 49 7.29 7.57 1.53
CA ARG A 49 7.93 8.84 1.19
C ARG A 49 8.24 8.90 -0.31
N PRO A 50 8.05 10.06 -0.97
CA PRO A 50 8.37 10.21 -2.38
C PRO A 50 9.81 9.81 -2.70
N SER A 51 10.79 10.24 -1.90
CA SER A 51 12.21 9.91 -2.11
C SER A 51 12.53 8.40 -2.11
N ASP A 52 11.66 7.60 -1.47
CA ASP A 52 11.85 6.16 -1.27
C ASP A 52 10.92 5.34 -2.18
N SER A 53 10.18 6.00 -3.07
CA SER A 53 9.18 5.38 -3.93
C SER A 53 9.31 5.82 -5.40
N TYR A 54 8.71 5.02 -6.28
CA TYR A 54 8.54 5.35 -7.69
C TYR A 54 7.08 5.71 -7.94
N ARG A 55 6.85 6.73 -8.76
CA ARG A 55 5.52 7.10 -9.22
C ARG A 55 5.21 6.34 -10.50
N LEU A 56 4.13 5.57 -10.50
CA LEU A 56 3.60 4.94 -11.70
C LEU A 56 2.83 5.99 -12.51
N GLU A 57 3.21 6.13 -13.77
CA GLU A 57 2.60 7.05 -14.71
C GLU A 57 2.12 6.27 -15.93
N LEU A 58 1.06 6.79 -16.56
CA LEU A 58 0.54 6.26 -17.81
C LEU A 58 0.93 7.22 -18.91
N GLU A 59 1.89 6.81 -19.72
CA GLU A 59 2.32 7.55 -20.90
C GLU A 59 1.56 7.04 -22.13
N LYS A 60 1.38 7.92 -23.12
CA LYS A 60 0.87 7.52 -24.42
C LYS A 60 2.04 7.44 -25.40
N ASP A 61 2.13 6.32 -26.10
CA ASP A 61 2.97 6.15 -27.29
C ASP A 61 2.42 7.02 -28.45
N ASP A 62 3.26 7.33 -29.43
CA ASP A 62 2.91 7.92 -30.73
C ASP A 62 1.69 7.26 -31.41
N LYS A 63 1.37 6.01 -31.06
CA LYS A 63 0.18 5.26 -31.50
C LYS A 63 -1.04 5.40 -30.57
N ASP A 64 -1.04 6.36 -29.64
CA ASP A 64 -2.06 6.57 -28.60
C ASP A 64 -2.27 5.38 -27.64
N GLN A 65 -1.32 4.43 -27.61
CA GLN A 65 -1.38 3.27 -26.73
C GLN A 65 -0.84 3.62 -25.35
N ALA A 66 -1.61 3.27 -24.31
CA ALA A 66 -1.21 3.47 -22.94
C ALA A 66 -0.05 2.53 -22.56
N ARG A 67 1.04 3.12 -22.05
CA ARG A 67 2.23 2.40 -21.55
C ARG A 67 2.49 2.82 -20.11
N HIS A 68 2.87 1.85 -19.28
CA HIS A 68 3.28 2.11 -17.90
C HIS A 68 4.72 2.63 -17.88
N ALA A 69 4.91 3.83 -17.34
CA ALA A 69 6.21 4.43 -17.07
C ALA A 69 6.40 4.59 -15.56
N THR A 70 7.65 4.55 -15.10
CA THR A 70 7.97 4.81 -13.69
C THR A 70 8.96 5.96 -13.61
N SER A 71 8.53 7.04 -12.97
CA SER A 71 9.41 8.17 -12.66
C SER A 71 9.89 8.04 -11.22
N ARG A 72 11.20 8.20 -10.98
CA ARG A 72 11.71 8.30 -9.62
C ARG A 72 11.26 9.63 -9.06
N ASN A 73 10.56 9.61 -7.93
CA ASN A 73 10.15 10.83 -7.24
C ASN A 73 11.41 11.55 -6.74
N SER A 74 11.87 12.54 -7.50
CA SER A 74 12.96 13.44 -7.11
C SER A 74 12.44 14.31 -5.97
N GLY A 75 12.94 14.06 -4.76
CA GLY A 75 12.53 14.79 -3.57
C GLY A 75 12.84 16.28 -3.68
N THR A 76 11.79 17.09 -3.77
CA THR A 76 11.77 18.50 -3.36
C THR A 76 10.72 18.66 -2.28
#